data_AF-A0AAT9QJL9-F1
#
_entry.id   AF-A0AAT9QJL9-F1
#
_cell.length_a   1.000
_cell.length_b   1.000
_cell.length_c   1.000
_cell.angle_alpha   90.00
_cell.angle_beta   90.00
_cell.angle_gamma   90.00
#
_symmetry.space_group_name_H-M   'P 1'
#
loop_
_entity.id
_entity.type
_entity.pdbx_description
1 polymer ?
#
loop_
_entity_poly.entity_id
_entity_poly.type
_entity_poly.pdbx_seq_one_letter_code
_entity_poly.pdbx_strand_id
1 'polypeptide(L)'
;MPPGLRLDLGASAKAVAADLSAAGVYRTLGCGVLVSLGGDLASAGPGPQEEGTPGTWQILVQDLPADPAQRISLAPGFALATSSTQKRRWKHQGTQVHHILDPRFGLPAEPVWRSVSVAAPTCLEANAFSTAAIVRGFAALEWFRTQGVAARLVDSRGRVATTGGWPAGSDAPAESRNPAADTSATSNAGGAGRG
;
A
#
# COMPACT_ATOMS: atom_id res chain seq x y z
N MET A 1 3.72 -11.73 34.07
CA MET A 1 4.60 -11.91 32.89
C MET A 1 5.88 -12.61 33.37
N PRO A 2 6.41 -13.60 32.64
CA PRO A 2 7.65 -14.27 33.02
C PRO A 2 8.82 -13.27 33.15
N PRO A 3 9.76 -13.47 34.10
CA PRO A 3 10.97 -12.64 34.20
C PRO A 3 11.76 -12.63 32.88
N GLY A 4 12.20 -11.45 32.44
CA GLY A 4 12.97 -11.29 31.20
C GLY A 4 12.14 -11.11 29.92
N LEU A 5 10.81 -11.27 29.97
CA LEU A 5 9.94 -10.98 28.84
C LEU A 5 9.90 -9.47 28.55
N ARG A 6 10.13 -9.10 27.28
CA ARG A 6 9.99 -7.73 26.78
C ARG A 6 8.89 -7.69 25.73
N LEU A 7 8.02 -6.69 25.83
CA LEU A 7 7.01 -6.42 24.82
C LEU A 7 7.53 -5.30 23.90
N ASP A 8 7.60 -5.60 22.61
CA ASP A 8 7.81 -4.61 21.56
C ASP A 8 6.51 -4.45 20.78
N LEU A 9 5.87 -3.30 20.93
CA LEU A 9 4.64 -2.96 20.23
C LEU A 9 4.90 -1.97 19.09
N GLY A 10 6.15 -1.69 18.72
CA GLY A 10 6.49 -0.62 17.78
C GLY A 10 5.82 -0.78 16.41
N ALA A 11 5.63 -2.02 15.94
CA ALA A 11 4.91 -2.30 14.69
C ALA A 11 3.40 -2.06 14.85
N SER A 12 2.77 -2.68 15.86
CA SER A 12 1.31 -2.68 16.04
C SER A 12 0.76 -1.37 16.64
N ALA A 13 1.54 -0.65 17.44
CA ALA A 13 1.10 0.58 18.09
C ALA A 13 0.76 1.68 17.07
N LYS A 14 1.49 1.75 15.94
CA LYS A 14 1.18 2.69 14.84
C LYS A 14 -0.17 2.37 14.20
N ALA A 15 -0.43 1.08 13.96
CA ALA A 15 -1.68 0.63 13.38
C ALA A 15 -2.88 0.94 14.31
N VAL A 16 -2.75 0.63 15.61
CA VAL A 16 -3.76 0.99 16.62
C VAL A 16 -3.96 2.50 16.71
N ALA A 17 -2.87 3.27 16.68
CA ALA A 17 -2.97 4.74 16.68
C ALA A 17 -3.70 5.26 15.44
N ALA A 18 -3.51 4.66 14.26
CA ALA A 18 -4.21 5.04 13.05
C ALA A 18 -5.72 4.77 13.19
N ASP A 19 -6.09 3.57 13.66
CA ASP A 19 -7.49 3.18 13.91
C ASP A 19 -8.17 4.13 14.90
N LEU A 20 -7.54 4.38 16.05
CA LEU A 20 -8.08 5.26 17.09
C LEU A 20 -8.20 6.70 16.62
N SER A 21 -7.22 7.20 15.85
CA SER A 21 -7.23 8.57 15.32
C SER A 21 -8.35 8.75 14.30
N ALA A 22 -8.50 7.84 13.34
CA ALA A 22 -9.55 7.92 12.34
C ALA A 22 -10.94 7.91 12.99
N ALA A 23 -11.17 6.97 13.90
CA ALA A 23 -12.43 6.87 14.63
C ALA A 23 -12.68 8.09 15.54
N GLY A 24 -11.64 8.61 16.21
CA GLY A 24 -11.75 9.77 17.09
C GLY A 24 -12.10 11.07 16.35
N VAL A 25 -11.43 11.33 15.23
CA VAL A 25 -11.71 12.51 14.40
C VAL A 25 -13.11 12.40 13.78
N TYR A 26 -13.49 11.23 13.27
CA TYR A 26 -14.83 11.02 12.71
C TYR A 26 -15.93 11.27 13.74
N ARG A 27 -15.81 10.74 14.97
CA ARG A 27 -16.78 10.99 16.05
C ARG A 27 -16.89 12.47 16.42
N THR A 28 -15.82 13.23 16.27
CA THR A 28 -15.77 14.64 16.68
C THR A 28 -16.31 15.57 15.60
N LEU A 29 -15.97 15.30 14.33
CA LEU A 29 -16.24 16.21 13.22
C LEU A 29 -17.36 15.73 12.28
N GLY A 30 -17.73 14.45 12.33
CA GLY A 30 -18.78 13.87 11.48
C GLY A 30 -18.44 13.79 9.98
N CYS A 31 -17.21 14.12 9.58
CA CYS A 31 -16.75 14.08 8.19
C CYS A 31 -15.86 12.87 7.91
N GLY A 32 -15.75 12.47 6.65
CA GLY A 32 -14.85 11.40 6.22
C GLY A 32 -13.40 11.66 6.61
N VAL A 33 -12.74 10.65 7.18
CA VAL A 33 -11.35 10.70 7.65
C VAL A 33 -10.53 9.57 7.04
N LEU A 34 -9.33 9.90 6.57
CA LEU A 34 -8.26 8.95 6.27
C LEU A 34 -7.01 9.36 7.04
N VAL A 35 -6.51 8.45 7.87
CA VAL A 35 -5.27 8.62 8.64
C VAL A 35 -4.19 7.76 8.01
N SER A 36 -2.96 8.28 7.92
CA SER A 36 -1.77 7.56 7.46
C SER A 36 -0.62 7.73 8.44
N LEU A 37 -0.15 6.63 9.03
CA LEU A 37 0.96 6.60 9.98
C LEU A 37 2.06 5.64 9.49
N GLY A 38 2.90 6.13 8.59
CA GLY A 38 4.10 5.40 8.17
C GLY A 38 3.83 4.06 7.48
N GLY A 39 2.81 4.03 6.60
CA GLY A 39 2.37 2.84 5.86
C GLY A 39 1.17 2.11 6.46
N ASP A 40 0.73 2.53 7.64
CA ASP A 40 -0.49 2.07 8.32
C ASP A 40 -1.62 3.10 8.07
N LEU A 41 -2.63 2.73 7.29
CA LEU A 41 -3.76 3.56 6.89
C LEU A 41 -5.04 3.06 7.57
N ALA A 42 -5.83 3.98 8.10
CA ALA A 42 -7.17 3.69 8.63
C ALA A 42 -8.15 4.76 8.16
N SER A 43 -9.35 4.34 7.77
CA SER A 43 -10.42 5.25 7.38
C SER A 43 -11.62 5.18 8.32
N ALA A 44 -12.36 6.27 8.41
CA ALA A 44 -13.64 6.34 9.11
C ALA A 44 -14.59 7.27 8.34
N GLY A 45 -15.82 6.81 8.07
CA GLY A 45 -16.75 7.52 7.21
C GLY A 45 -16.41 7.44 5.71
N PRO A 46 -17.25 8.03 4.85
CA PRO A 46 -17.10 7.98 3.41
C PRO A 46 -15.86 8.75 2.94
N GLY A 47 -15.25 8.31 1.84
CA GLY A 47 -14.24 9.09 1.14
C GLY A 47 -14.85 10.26 0.35
N PRO A 48 -14.02 11.02 -0.37
CA PRO A 48 -14.48 12.07 -1.28
C PRO A 48 -15.48 11.53 -2.30
N GLN A 49 -16.59 12.24 -2.48
CA GLN A 49 -17.71 11.81 -3.30
C GLN A 49 -17.44 12.06 -4.80
N GLU A 50 -17.76 11.09 -5.64
CA GLU A 50 -18.04 11.31 -7.06
C GLU A 50 -19.57 11.20 -7.25
N GLU A 51 -20.14 12.02 -8.14
CA GLU A 51 -21.58 12.30 -8.24
C GLU A 51 -22.50 11.10 -7.93
N GLY A 52 -23.39 11.25 -6.94
CA GLY A 52 -24.47 10.30 -6.66
C GLY A 52 -24.12 9.03 -5.87
N THR A 53 -22.86 8.79 -5.49
CA THR A 53 -22.46 7.58 -4.72
C THR A 53 -21.66 7.92 -3.46
N PRO A 54 -21.75 7.15 -2.34
CA PRO A 54 -20.84 7.33 -1.22
C PRO A 54 -19.39 7.17 -1.68
N GLY A 55 -18.55 8.18 -1.42
CA GLY A 55 -17.17 8.20 -1.87
C GLY A 55 -16.32 7.07 -1.28
N THR A 56 -15.35 6.60 -2.04
CA THR A 56 -14.33 5.64 -1.58
C THR A 56 -12.97 6.32 -1.49
N TRP A 57 -12.09 5.79 -0.65
CA TRP A 57 -10.74 6.34 -0.50
C TRP A 57 -9.85 5.81 -1.61
N GLN A 58 -9.33 6.69 -2.47
CA GLN A 58 -8.40 6.31 -3.53
C GLN A 58 -6.97 6.25 -2.98
N ILE A 59 -6.41 5.06 -2.90
CA ILE A 59 -5.08 4.81 -2.31
C ILE A 59 -4.11 4.32 -3.37
N LEU A 60 -2.98 5.01 -3.53
CA LEU A 60 -1.85 4.49 -4.31
C LEU A 60 -1.05 3.51 -3.45
N VAL A 61 -1.06 2.24 -3.83
CA VAL A 61 -0.29 1.18 -3.17
C VAL A 61 1.05 1.01 -3.89
N GLN A 62 2.10 1.53 -3.27
CA GLN A 62 3.47 1.48 -3.76
C GLN A 62 4.45 1.56 -2.57
N ASP A 63 5.50 0.73 -2.55
CA ASP A 63 6.50 0.75 -1.46
C ASP A 63 7.65 1.73 -1.72
N LEU A 64 8.36 1.58 -2.84
CA LEU A 64 9.37 2.50 -3.35
C LEU A 64 8.97 3.06 -4.74
N PRO A 65 9.50 4.22 -5.18
CA PRO A 65 9.14 4.81 -6.47
C PRO A 65 9.35 3.92 -7.70
N ALA A 66 10.32 3.01 -7.65
CA ALA A 66 10.62 2.07 -8.74
C ALA A 66 9.78 0.78 -8.68
N ASP A 67 8.91 0.65 -7.67
CA ASP A 67 8.14 -0.58 -7.45
C ASP A 67 6.83 -0.53 -8.22
N PRO A 68 6.28 -1.71 -8.59
CA PRO A 68 4.96 -1.78 -9.18
C PRO A 68 3.95 -1.04 -8.30
N ALA A 69 3.24 -0.08 -8.89
CA ALA A 69 2.22 0.72 -8.22
C ALA A 69 0.82 0.28 -8.68
N GLN A 70 -0.16 0.43 -7.80
CA GLN A 70 -1.57 0.21 -8.16
C GLN A 70 -2.44 1.18 -7.35
N ARG A 71 -3.36 1.86 -8.02
CA ARG A 71 -4.40 2.62 -7.32
C ARG A 71 -5.57 1.70 -6.99
N ILE A 72 -6.03 1.72 -5.75
CA ILE A 72 -7.18 0.95 -5.28
C ILE A 72 -8.22 1.87 -4.67
N SER A 73 -9.48 1.46 -4.74
CA SER A 73 -10.57 2.03 -3.95
C SER A 73 -10.67 1.27 -2.63
N LEU A 74 -10.35 1.94 -1.52
CA LEU A 74 -10.53 1.41 -0.18
C LEU A 74 -11.94 1.78 0.33
N ALA A 75 -12.70 0.77 0.72
CA ALA A 75 -14.06 0.97 1.21
C ALA A 75 -14.07 1.84 2.49
N PRO A 76 -15.11 2.66 2.71
CA PRO A 76 -15.30 3.39 3.95
C PRO A 76 -15.21 2.48 5.18
N GLY A 77 -14.44 2.89 6.19
CA GLY A 77 -14.27 2.14 7.43
C GLY A 77 -13.29 0.97 7.34
N PHE A 78 -12.70 0.70 6.17
CA PHE A 78 -11.59 -0.25 6.04
C PHE A 78 -10.25 0.45 6.24
N ALA A 79 -9.24 -0.37 6.46
CA ALA A 79 -7.86 0.01 6.67
C ALA A 79 -6.93 -0.71 5.68
N LEU A 80 -5.72 -0.19 5.52
CA LEU A 80 -4.67 -0.78 4.72
C LEU A 80 -3.33 -0.67 5.45
N ALA A 81 -2.56 -1.74 5.56
CA ALA A 81 -1.21 -1.68 6.09
C ALA A 81 -0.21 -2.30 5.11
N THR A 82 1.00 -1.74 5.07
CA THR A 82 2.09 -2.26 4.23
C THR A 82 3.33 -2.56 5.05
N SER A 83 3.75 -3.83 5.06
CA SER A 83 5.04 -4.26 5.61
C SER A 83 6.07 -4.32 4.49
N SER A 84 7.21 -3.64 4.69
CA SER A 84 8.29 -3.52 3.69
C SER A 84 9.62 -4.02 4.27
N THR A 85 10.37 -4.78 3.49
CA THR A 85 11.74 -5.17 3.80
C THR A 85 12.78 -4.21 3.21
N GLN A 86 12.34 -3.16 2.48
CA GLN A 86 13.21 -2.29 1.70
C GLN A 86 13.71 -1.04 2.45
N LYS A 87 12.94 -0.52 3.42
CA LYS A 87 13.21 0.78 4.06
C LYS A 87 14.20 0.72 5.23
N ARG A 88 14.03 -0.23 6.15
CA ARG A 88 14.87 -0.38 7.36
C ARG A 88 15.81 -1.57 7.20
N ARG A 89 16.97 -1.31 6.61
CA ARG A 89 17.99 -2.31 6.24
C ARG A 89 19.38 -1.92 6.72
N TRP A 90 20.22 -2.90 6.99
CA TRP A 90 21.62 -2.71 7.37
C TRP A 90 22.46 -3.92 6.92
N LYS A 91 23.78 -3.75 6.89
CA LYS A 91 24.72 -4.85 6.63
C LYS A 91 25.02 -5.58 7.93
N HIS A 92 24.88 -6.90 7.91
CA HIS A 92 25.31 -7.80 8.99
C HIS A 92 26.16 -8.92 8.39
N GLN A 93 27.41 -9.05 8.82
CA GLN A 93 28.37 -10.04 8.29
C GLN A 93 28.49 -10.05 6.75
N GLY A 94 28.48 -8.86 6.14
CA GLY A 94 28.57 -8.72 4.68
C GLY A 94 27.25 -8.90 3.91
N THR A 95 26.21 -9.42 4.55
CA THR A 95 24.88 -9.61 3.95
C THR A 95 23.94 -8.47 4.33
N GLN A 96 23.12 -8.02 3.38
CA GLN A 96 22.06 -7.05 3.67
C GLN A 96 20.88 -7.74 4.35
N VAL A 97 20.44 -7.21 5.49
CA VAL A 97 19.31 -7.71 6.28
C VAL A 97 18.28 -6.61 6.54
N HIS A 98 17.10 -6.96 7.05
CA HIS A 98 16.01 -6.02 7.35
C HIS A 98 15.42 -6.25 8.76
N HIS A 99 14.63 -5.27 9.22
CA HIS A 99 14.12 -5.18 10.59
C HIS A 99 13.02 -6.17 11.00
N ILE A 100 12.55 -7.02 10.09
CA ILE A 100 11.46 -7.97 10.38
C ILE A 100 12.12 -9.30 10.69
N LEU A 101 11.95 -9.77 11.93
CA LEU A 101 12.56 -10.99 12.43
C LEU A 101 11.59 -12.17 12.32
N ASP A 102 12.12 -13.33 11.99
CA ASP A 102 11.45 -14.61 12.18
C ASP A 102 11.56 -15.01 13.67
N PRO A 103 10.44 -15.08 14.40
CA PRO A 103 10.45 -15.38 15.83
C PRO A 103 10.92 -16.81 16.14
N ARG A 104 10.94 -17.73 15.17
CA ARG A 104 11.42 -19.12 15.37
C ARG A 104 12.92 -19.18 15.60
N PHE A 105 13.66 -18.28 14.95
CA PHE A 105 15.12 -18.30 14.93
C PHE A 105 15.75 -17.02 15.51
N GLY A 106 14.97 -15.96 15.70
CA GLY A 106 15.48 -14.65 16.12
C GLY A 106 16.33 -13.97 15.04
N LEU A 107 16.24 -14.43 13.79
CA LEU A 107 16.99 -13.93 12.65
C LEU A 107 16.07 -13.13 11.73
N PRO A 108 16.60 -12.20 10.92
CA PRO A 108 15.83 -11.56 9.86
C PRO A 108 15.10 -12.59 9.00
N ALA A 109 13.83 -12.35 8.69
CA ALA A 109 13.06 -13.22 7.82
C ALA A 109 13.70 -13.31 6.42
N GLU A 110 13.43 -14.40 5.71
CA GLU A 110 13.96 -14.55 4.35
C GLU A 110 13.39 -13.45 3.41
N PRO A 111 14.21 -12.88 2.52
CA PRO A 111 13.80 -11.78 1.64
C PRO A 111 12.99 -12.30 0.43
N VAL A 112 11.92 -13.03 0.69
CA VAL A 112 10.97 -13.53 -0.31
C VAL A 112 10.12 -12.38 -0.84
N TRP A 113 9.46 -11.68 0.08
CA TRP A 113 8.61 -10.55 -0.20
C TRP A 113 9.35 -9.26 0.10
N ARG A 114 9.35 -8.34 -0.87
CA ARG A 114 9.89 -6.99 -0.66
C ARG A 114 8.86 -6.08 0.00
N SER A 115 7.60 -6.26 -0.33
CA SER A 115 6.48 -5.59 0.32
C SER A 115 5.22 -6.44 0.28
N VAL A 116 4.41 -6.32 1.33
CA VAL A 116 3.07 -6.91 1.41
C VAL A 116 2.12 -5.84 1.92
N SER A 117 1.06 -5.58 1.15
CA SER A 117 -0.04 -4.69 1.50
C SER A 117 -1.30 -5.51 1.75
N VAL A 118 -1.99 -5.28 2.85
CA VAL A 118 -3.22 -5.98 3.23
C VAL A 118 -4.31 -4.96 3.51
N ALA A 119 -5.50 -5.19 2.97
CA ALA A 119 -6.71 -4.44 3.31
C ALA A 119 -7.55 -5.27 4.29
N ALA A 120 -8.03 -4.65 5.36
CA ALA A 120 -8.77 -5.33 6.42
C ALA A 120 -9.74 -4.36 7.12
N PRO A 121 -10.70 -4.87 7.93
CA PRO A 121 -11.58 -4.04 8.75
C PRO A 121 -10.87 -3.13 9.76
N THR A 122 -9.65 -3.50 10.20
CA THR A 122 -8.83 -2.67 11.10
C THR A 122 -7.39 -2.58 10.62
N CYS A 123 -6.72 -1.48 10.92
CA CYS A 123 -5.33 -1.29 10.55
C CYS A 123 -4.44 -2.25 11.34
N LEU A 124 -4.78 -2.53 12.60
CA LEU A 124 -4.09 -3.53 13.40
C LEU A 124 -4.09 -4.92 12.73
N GLU A 125 -5.26 -5.36 12.25
CA GLU A 125 -5.40 -6.64 11.55
C GLU A 125 -4.60 -6.66 10.24
N ALA A 126 -4.72 -5.60 9.43
CA ALA A 126 -3.93 -5.44 8.21
C ALA A 126 -2.42 -5.53 8.48
N ASN A 127 -1.93 -4.83 9.51
CA ASN A 127 -0.52 -4.79 9.90
C ASN A 127 -0.02 -6.16 10.40
N ALA A 128 -0.86 -6.86 11.16
CA ALA A 128 -0.55 -8.20 11.63
C ALA A 128 -0.42 -9.19 10.47
N PHE A 129 -1.38 -9.20 9.54
CA PHE A 129 -1.33 -10.06 8.35
C PHE A 129 -0.15 -9.73 7.44
N SER A 130 0.09 -8.43 7.16
CA SER A 130 1.19 -8.02 6.27
C SER A 130 2.55 -8.42 6.84
N THR A 131 2.75 -8.27 8.15
CA THR A 131 4.00 -8.65 8.83
C THR A 131 4.15 -10.18 8.90
N ALA A 132 3.08 -10.89 9.24
CA ALA A 132 3.09 -12.36 9.25
C ALA A 132 3.38 -12.95 7.86
N ALA A 133 2.92 -12.31 6.78
CA ALA A 133 3.22 -12.73 5.42
C ALA A 133 4.70 -12.60 5.06
N ILE A 134 5.38 -11.53 5.51
CA ILE A 134 6.84 -11.41 5.36
C ILE A 134 7.53 -12.60 6.02
N VAL A 135 7.16 -12.93 7.26
CA VAL A 135 7.76 -14.04 8.02
C VAL A 135 7.45 -15.41 7.39
N ARG A 136 6.24 -15.60 6.85
CA ARG A 136 5.81 -16.87 6.24
C ARG A 136 6.37 -17.10 4.84
N GLY A 137 6.94 -16.09 4.18
CA GLY A 137 7.43 -16.20 2.81
C GLY A 137 6.35 -16.69 1.84
N PHE A 138 6.70 -17.56 0.89
CA PHE A 138 5.75 -18.01 -0.15
C PHE A 138 4.53 -18.75 0.40
N ALA A 139 4.62 -19.33 1.60
CA ALA A 139 3.47 -19.98 2.26
C ALA A 139 2.35 -18.99 2.61
N ALA A 140 2.62 -17.68 2.63
CA ALA A 140 1.62 -16.65 2.87
C ALA A 140 0.49 -16.64 1.82
N LEU A 141 0.80 -16.97 0.55
CA LEU A 141 -0.22 -16.91 -0.52
C LEU A 141 -1.36 -17.89 -0.27
N GLU A 142 -1.03 -19.14 0.01
CA GLU A 142 -2.06 -20.15 0.25
C GLU A 142 -2.81 -19.88 1.55
N TRP A 143 -2.10 -19.46 2.58
CA TRP A 143 -2.73 -19.03 3.82
C TRP A 143 -3.73 -17.88 3.61
N PHE A 144 -3.36 -16.84 2.86
CA PHE A 144 -4.26 -15.73 2.56
C PHE A 144 -5.46 -16.16 1.71
N ARG A 145 -5.29 -17.05 0.74
CA ARG A 145 -6.40 -17.58 -0.06
C ARG A 145 -7.40 -18.34 0.81
N THR A 146 -6.91 -19.22 1.70
CA THR A 146 -7.77 -20.00 2.59
C THR A 146 -8.52 -19.13 3.60
N GLN A 147 -7.91 -18.03 4.06
CA GLN A 147 -8.53 -17.08 4.98
C GLN A 147 -9.33 -15.98 4.29
N GLY A 148 -9.31 -15.89 2.95
CA GLY A 148 -9.98 -14.82 2.21
C GLY A 148 -9.34 -13.43 2.40
N VAL A 149 -8.06 -13.35 2.79
CA VAL A 149 -7.39 -12.07 3.08
C VAL A 149 -7.11 -11.30 1.80
N ALA A 150 -7.65 -10.08 1.72
CA ALA A 150 -7.41 -9.15 0.62
C ALA A 150 -5.99 -8.58 0.69
N ALA A 151 -5.11 -9.05 -0.20
CA ALA A 151 -3.70 -8.62 -0.15
C ALA A 151 -3.05 -8.51 -1.52
N ARG A 152 -1.98 -7.72 -1.55
CA ARG A 152 -1.03 -7.56 -2.64
C ARG A 152 0.37 -7.79 -2.13
N LEU A 153 1.06 -8.75 -2.72
CA LEU A 153 2.40 -9.15 -2.33
C LEU A 153 3.33 -8.88 -3.52
N VAL A 154 4.43 -8.16 -3.28
CA VAL A 154 5.48 -7.93 -4.27
C VAL A 154 6.70 -8.72 -3.84
N ASP A 155 7.19 -9.61 -4.70
CA ASP A 155 8.36 -10.42 -4.40
C ASP A 155 9.67 -9.65 -4.62
N SER A 156 10.80 -10.23 -4.20
CA SER A 156 12.13 -9.63 -4.37
C SER A 156 12.54 -9.34 -5.82
N ARG A 157 11.84 -9.91 -6.81
CA ARG A 157 12.04 -9.64 -8.25
C ARG A 157 11.04 -8.64 -8.82
N GLY A 158 10.16 -8.06 -7.99
CA GLY A 158 9.14 -7.12 -8.41
C GLY A 158 7.90 -7.77 -9.03
N ARG A 159 7.74 -9.10 -8.93
CA ARG A 159 6.52 -9.77 -9.40
C ARG A 159 5.41 -9.55 -8.38
N VAL A 160 4.21 -9.28 -8.87
CA VAL A 160 3.02 -9.01 -8.04
C VAL A 160 2.13 -10.25 -7.99
N ALA A 161 1.69 -10.60 -6.79
CA ALA A 161 0.64 -11.58 -6.53
C ALA A 161 -0.47 -10.95 -5.68
N THR A 162 -1.72 -11.36 -5.89
CA THR A 162 -2.88 -10.83 -5.17
C THR A 162 -3.77 -11.95 -4.62
N THR A 163 -4.51 -11.68 -3.54
CA THR A 163 -5.44 -12.62 -2.88
C THR A 163 -6.70 -11.92 -2.39
N GLY A 164 -7.74 -12.69 -2.02
CA GLY A 164 -8.89 -12.24 -1.23
C GLY A 164 -9.69 -11.08 -1.82
N GLY A 165 -9.95 -11.10 -3.14
CA GLY A 165 -10.71 -10.05 -3.79
C GLY A 165 -9.98 -8.72 -3.92
N TRP A 166 -8.65 -8.68 -3.71
CA TRP A 166 -7.84 -7.52 -4.05
C TRP A 166 -8.08 -7.12 -5.53
N PRO A 167 -8.30 -5.83 -5.84
CA PRO A 167 -8.66 -5.41 -7.18
C PRO A 167 -7.65 -5.90 -8.22
N ALA A 168 -8.14 -6.41 -9.36
CA ALA A 168 -7.29 -6.64 -10.52
C ALA A 168 -6.65 -5.30 -10.91
N GLY A 169 -5.34 -5.30 -11.20
CA GLY A 169 -4.64 -4.09 -11.57
C GLY A 169 -5.27 -3.47 -12.82
N SER A 170 -5.82 -2.26 -12.71
CA SER A 170 -5.90 -1.37 -13.85
C SER A 170 -4.51 -0.78 -14.04
N ASP A 171 -3.91 -0.97 -15.22
CA ASP A 171 -2.71 -0.22 -15.60
C ASP A 171 -2.96 1.28 -15.36
N ALA A 172 -1.89 1.99 -14.99
CA ALA A 172 -1.89 3.41 -14.60
C ALA A 172 -2.75 4.29 -15.53
N PRO A 173 -3.32 5.42 -15.04
CA PRO A 173 -4.06 6.33 -15.89
C PRO A 173 -3.18 6.77 -17.08
N ALA A 174 -3.76 6.70 -18.27
CA ALA A 174 -3.16 7.24 -19.48
C ALA A 174 -2.64 8.65 -19.18
N GLU A 175 -1.36 8.89 -19.49
CA GLU A 175 -0.80 10.23 -19.54
C GLU A 175 -1.82 11.13 -20.25
N SER A 176 -2.17 12.24 -19.61
CA SER A 176 -2.92 13.31 -20.23
C SER A 176 -2.16 13.72 -21.49
N ARG A 177 -2.56 13.21 -22.65
CA ARG A 177 -2.18 13.79 -23.94
C ARG A 177 -2.70 15.21 -23.91
N ASN A 178 -1.80 16.16 -23.69
CA ASN A 178 -2.05 17.56 -23.88
C ASN A 178 -2.32 17.78 -25.38
N PRO A 179 -3.54 18.17 -25.81
CA PRO A 179 -3.83 18.40 -27.23
C PRO A 179 -3.34 19.77 -27.73
N ALA A 180 -2.54 20.50 -26.94
CA ALA A 180 -2.10 21.86 -27.27
C ALA A 180 -0.64 21.98 -27.75
N ALA A 181 -0.10 20.99 -28.47
CA ALA A 181 1.25 21.08 -29.04
C ALA A 181 1.38 20.47 -30.45
N ASP A 182 0.31 20.47 -31.25
CA ASP A 182 0.41 20.12 -32.67
C ASP A 182 -0.47 21.03 -33.54
N THR A 183 -0.17 22.32 -33.51
CA THR A 183 -0.61 23.28 -34.54
C THR A 183 0.55 24.20 -34.91
N SER A 184 1.55 23.66 -35.60
CA SER A 184 2.37 24.45 -36.52
C SER A 184 3.34 23.55 -37.28
N ALA A 185 2.89 22.99 -38.41
CA ALA A 185 3.66 22.94 -39.65
C ALA A 185 2.90 22.13 -40.70
N THR A 186 2.03 22.77 -41.49
CA THR A 186 1.87 22.41 -42.91
C THR A 186 1.17 23.51 -43.70
N SER A 187 1.72 23.74 -44.91
CA SER A 187 1.19 24.48 -46.06
C SER A 187 1.38 26.01 -46.00
N ASN A 188 1.75 26.71 -47.08
CA ASN A 188 2.01 26.28 -48.46
C ASN A 188 2.88 27.32 -49.18
N ALA A 189 3.54 26.86 -50.24
CA ALA A 189 4.15 27.67 -51.27
C ALA A 189 3.11 28.51 -52.03
N GLY A 190 3.53 29.64 -52.61
CA GLY A 190 2.88 30.22 -53.78
C GLY A 190 2.88 31.74 -53.89
N GLY A 191 3.79 32.26 -54.72
CA GLY A 191 3.38 33.17 -55.81
C GLY A 191 3.39 34.69 -55.58
N ALA A 192 4.40 35.32 -56.19
CA ALA A 192 4.29 36.45 -57.13
C ALA A 192 3.60 37.78 -56.71
N GLY A 193 4.37 38.87 -56.83
CA GLY A 193 3.90 40.02 -57.62
C GLY A 193 4.00 41.43 -56.99
N ARG A 194 4.98 42.20 -57.52
CA ARG A 194 4.95 43.63 -57.89
C ARG A 194 4.66 44.71 -56.82
N GLY A 195 5.54 45.72 -56.82
CA GLY A 195 5.38 47.02 -56.20
C GLY A 195 6.71 47.73 -56.10
#